data_AF-A0A535P6A3-F1
#
_entry.id   AF-A0A535P6A3-F1
#
_cell.length_a   1.000
_cell.length_b   1.000
_cell.length_c   1.000
_cell.angle_alpha   90.00
_cell.angle_beta   90.00
_cell.angle_gamma   90.00
#
_symmetry.space_group_name_H-M   'P 1'
#
loop_
_entity.id
_entity.type
_entity.pdbx_description
1 polymer ?
#
loop_
_entity_poly.entity_id
_entity_poly.type
_entity_poly.pdbx_seq_one_letter_code
_entity_poly.pdbx_strand_id
1 'polypeptide(L)' 'VSYPTARARFDALLGKLGIERAPASPAQSRIELMEQVARGEIDVDEAMKRLADGGER' A
#
# COMPACT_ATOMS: atom_id res chain seq x y z
N VAL A 1 -13.73 1.51 -12.80
CA VAL A 1 -12.42 0.86 -12.65
C VAL A 1 -11.76 1.48 -11.43
N SER A 2 -11.47 0.71 -10.38
CA SER A 2 -10.93 1.26 -9.14
C SER A 2 -9.40 1.25 -9.17
N TYR A 3 -8.77 2.14 -8.40
CA TYR A 3 -7.31 2.19 -8.24
C TYR A 3 -6.69 0.82 -7.86
N PRO A 4 -7.32 0.00 -7.00
CA PRO A 4 -6.90 -1.38 -6.76
C PRO A 4 -6.81 -2.25 -8.02
N THR A 5 -7.80 -2.16 -8.91
CA THR A 5 -7.81 -2.96 -10.14
C THR A 5 -6.75 -2.48 -11.15
N ALA A 6 -6.48 -1.17 -11.18
CA ALA A 6 -5.43 -0.59 -12.00
C ALA A 6 -4.04 -1.01 -11.49
N ARG A 7 -3.82 -1.00 -10.17
CA ARG A 7 -2.57 -1.40 -9.52
C ARG A 7 -2.22 -2.87 -9.77
N ALA A 8 -3.19 -3.78 -9.63
CA ALA A 8 -2.97 -5.20 -9.90
C ALA A 8 -2.54 -5.47 -11.35
N ARG A 9 -3.15 -4.77 -12.31
CA ARG A 9 -2.78 -4.87 -13.73
C ARG A 9 -1.37 -4.33 -13.99
N PHE A 10 -1.02 -3.23 -13.33
CA PHE A 10 0.30 -2.62 -13.44
C PHE A 10 1.40 -3.52 -12.87
N ASP A 11 1.18 -4.10 -11.69
CA ASP A 11 2.14 -5.00 -11.06
C ASP A 11 2.34 -6.28 -11.88
N ALA A 12 1.26 -6.80 -12.50
CA ALA A 12 1.34 -7.92 -13.44
C ALA A 12 2.12 -7.59 -14.73
N LEU A 13 2.07 -6.34 -15.20
CA LEU A 13 2.86 -5.88 -16.34
C LEU A 13 4.34 -5.74 -15.98
N LEU A 14 4.64 -5.21 -14.81
CA LEU A 14 6.01 -5.08 -14.32
C LEU A 14 6.70 -6.44 -14.17
N GLY A 15 6.00 -7.42 -13.61
CA GLY A 15 6.52 -8.79 -13.48
C GLY A 15 6.82 -9.44 -14.84
N LYS A 16 5.98 -9.20 -15.85
CA LYS A 16 6.22 -9.69 -17.23
C LYS A 16 7.42 -9.03 -17.90
N LEU A 17 7.79 -7.83 -17.47
CA LEU A 17 8.95 -7.10 -17.99
C LEU A 17 10.27 -7.50 -17.30
N GLY A 18 10.23 -8.46 -16.37
CA GLY A 18 11.41 -8.88 -15.59
C GLY A 18 11.84 -7.85 -14.53
N ILE A 19 10.98 -6.88 -14.21
CA ILE A 19 11.23 -5.91 -13.15
C ILE A 19 10.76 -6.54 -11.84
N GLU A 20 11.67 -7.17 -11.12
CA GLU A 20 11.41 -7.69 -9.77
C GLU A 20 11.24 -6.52 -8.79
N ARG A 21 10.04 -6.36 -8.24
CA ARG A 21 9.85 -5.48 -7.09
C ARG A 21 10.31 -6.19 -5.82
N ALA A 22 11.24 -5.55 -5.12
CA ALA A 22 11.69 -5.93 -3.77
C ALA A 22 10.48 -6.14 -2.81
N PRO A 23 10.61 -7.05 -1.82
CA PRO A 23 9.53 -7.42 -0.92
C PRO A 23 8.95 -6.21 -0.19
N ALA A 24 7.60 -6.19 -0.12
CA ALA A 24 6.78 -5.20 0.56
C ALA A 24 7.31 -3.77 0.50
N SER A 25 7.20 -3.17 -0.69
CA SER A 25 7.33 -1.71 -0.80
C SER A 25 6.40 -1.06 0.23
N PRO A 26 6.81 0.01 0.92
CA PRO A 26 5.99 0.74 1.91
C PRO A 26 4.63 1.22 1.37
N ALA A 27 4.41 1.14 0.06
CA ALA A 27 3.10 1.29 -0.57
C ALA A 27 2.09 0.17 -0.20
N GLN A 28 2.52 -1.07 0.05
CA GLN A 28 1.65 -2.16 0.49
C GLN A 28 1.21 -1.94 1.95
N SER A 29 2.14 -1.61 2.86
CA SER A 29 1.80 -1.30 4.25
C SER A 29 0.92 -0.05 4.39
N ARG A 30 1.13 0.96 3.54
CA ARG A 30 0.27 2.16 3.47
C ARG A 30 -1.15 1.86 2.98
N ILE A 31 -1.29 0.98 1.98
CA ILE A 31 -2.62 0.58 1.48
C ILE A 31 -3.36 -0.21 2.56
N GLU A 32 -2.71 -1.17 3.21
CA GLU A 32 -3.27 -1.94 4.33
C GLU A 32 -3.73 -1.02 5.47
N LEU A 33 -2.93 0.01 5.79
CA LEU A 33 -3.28 1.01 6.79
C LEU A 33 -4.52 1.82 6.40
N MET A 34 -4.62 2.27 5.14
CA MET A 34 -5.80 2.99 4.66
C MET A 34 -7.06 2.11 4.60
N GLU A 35 -6.91 0.82 4.33
CA GLU A 35 -8.02 -0.14 4.36
C GLU A 35 -8.50 -0.43 5.79
N GLN A 36 -7.60 -0.43 6.77
CA GLN A 36 -7.95 -0.54 8.20
C GLN A 36 -8.75 0.68 8.66
N VAL A 37 -8.38 1.89 8.23
CA VAL A 37 -9.15 3.12 8.48
C VAL A 37 -10.54 3.05 7.83
N ALA A 38 -10.61 2.62 6.57
CA ALA A 38 -11.88 2.51 5.84
C ALA A 38 -12.86 1.51 6.49
N ARG A 39 -12.33 0.49 7.19
CA ARG A 39 -13.10 -0.49 7.96
C ARG A 39 -13.42 -0.04 9.38
N GLY A 40 -12.85 1.08 9.84
CA GLY A 40 -12.97 1.56 11.21
C GLY A 40 -12.21 0.70 12.23
N GLU A 41 -11.25 -0.11 11.79
CA GLU A 41 -10.40 -0.95 12.65
C GLU A 41 -9.35 -0.10 13.39
N ILE A 42 -8.94 1.02 12.79
CA ILE A 42 -8.08 2.04 13.40
C ILE A 42 -8.66 3.42 13.11
N ASP A 43 -8.37 4.37 13.99
CA ASP A 43 -8.72 5.77 13.75
C ASP A 43 -7.71 6.47 12.81
N VAL A 44 -8.09 7.66 12.35
CA VAL A 44 -7.28 8.46 11.42
C VAL A 44 -5.98 8.97 12.09
N ASP A 45 -6.01 9.32 13.36
CA ASP A 45 -4.84 9.82 14.11
C ASP A 45 -3.79 8.71 14.34
N GLU A 46 -4.25 7.49 14.62
CA GLU A 46 -3.45 6.28 14.76
C GLU A 46 -2.82 5.88 13.43
N ALA A 47 -3.57 5.96 12.34
CA ALA A 47 -3.05 5.77 11.00
C ALA A 47 -1.98 6.82 10.67
N MET A 48 -2.19 8.10 11.00
CA MET A 48 -1.22 9.16 10.74
C MET A 48 0.10 8.96 11.49
N LYS A 49 0.07 8.47 12.73
CA LYS A 49 1.28 8.09 13.48
C LYS A 49 2.04 6.94 12.82
N ARG A 50 1.35 5.85 12.50
CA ARG A 50 1.99 4.67 11.86
C ARG A 50 2.53 4.99 10.46
N LEU A 51 1.87 5.90 9.76
CA LEU A 51 2.31 6.40 8.45
C LEU A 51 3.57 7.26 8.53
N ALA A 52 3.71 8.07 9.59
CA ALA A 52 4.89 8.88 9.87
C ALA A 52 6.09 7.99 10.24
N ASP A 53 5.89 7.04 11.16
CA ASP A 53 6.94 6.12 11.63
C ASP A 53 7.45 5.17 10.52
N GLY A 54 6.59 4.79 9.58
CA GLY A 54 6.95 3.96 8.42
C GLY A 54 7.57 4.73 7.25
N GLY A 55 7.70 6.06 7.35
CA GLY A 55 8.28 6.93 6.32
C GLY A 55 9.75 7.31 6.55
N GLU A 56 10.31 7.02 7.72
CA GLU A 56 11.67 7.43 8.13
C GLU A 56 12.74 6.33 8.02
N ARG A 57 12.51 5.25 7.26
CA ARG A 57 13.50 4.17 7.04
C ARG A 57 13.70 3.85 5.57
#